data_AF-A0A3M3YMU3-F1
#
_entry.id   AF-A0A3M3YMU3-F1
#
_cell.length_a   1.000
_cell.length_b   1.000
_cell.length_c   1.000
_cell.angle_alpha   90.00
_cell.angle_beta   90.00
_cell.angle_gamma   90.00
#
_symmetry.space_group_name_H-M   'P 1'
#
loop_
_entity.id
_entity.type
_entity.pdbx_description
1 polymer ?
#
loop_
_entity_poly.entity_id
_entity_poly.type
_entity_poly.pdbx_seq_one_letter_code
_entity_poly.pdbx_strand_id
1 'polypeptide(L)'
;NRLVKTETMANSQVEVTSSYQYDSLGRRVGKQSDIQGQTDQKRFLWQGLRMLREESPEQSSLYLYEPGSYAPLARVDQKKGETENTIYYYHTDQIGTPLEMTDAEGHIVWQAKYAPWGLIKQLVVNEVEQNLRFQGQYFDVETGLHYNTFRYYDPEIGRFITQDPIGLSGGDNLYLYAPNPYGWVDPWGLCNSSSGGATATEPLKALPAPRQIEASWGSNTYKQGGLMTGMANNTSKPGGLMTGIEHVFYRHGPNSGFSNTSKFSAGTSVKDVSNYVDSALRYGKVTPNGPGGYVVEHNVGKTIGIDVSGKSTSVIKINVRNGIIHTAFPK
;
A
#
# COMPACT_ATOMS: atom_id res chain seq x y z
N ASN A 1 -10.20 6.71 -4.43
CA ASN A 1 -10.75 6.28 -3.13
C ASN A 1 -9.91 6.88 -2.01
N ARG A 2 -10.30 8.04 -1.48
CA ARG A 2 -9.61 8.71 -0.36
C ARG A 2 -10.51 8.72 0.86
N LEU A 3 -9.93 8.56 2.05
CA LEU A 3 -10.68 8.71 3.30
C LEU A 3 -10.93 10.20 3.53
N VAL A 4 -12.16 10.64 3.35
CA VAL A 4 -12.53 12.07 3.47
C VAL A 4 -13.21 12.39 4.81
N LYS A 5 -13.77 11.38 5.48
CA LYS A 5 -14.44 11.50 6.77
C LYS A 5 -14.36 10.21 7.57
N THR A 6 -14.27 10.32 8.89
CA THR A 6 -14.44 9.22 9.84
C THR A 6 -15.38 9.63 10.97
N GLU A 7 -16.09 8.66 11.52
CA GLU A 7 -16.95 8.83 12.69
C GLU A 7 -16.71 7.64 13.63
N THR A 8 -16.36 7.93 14.88
CA THR A 8 -16.23 6.92 15.94
C THR A 8 -17.45 7.00 16.85
N MET A 9 -18.12 5.87 17.00
CA MET A 9 -19.35 5.75 17.78
C MET A 9 -19.06 5.07 19.12
N ALA A 10 -19.58 5.64 20.21
CA ALA A 10 -19.69 4.97 21.50
C ALA A 10 -21.12 5.06 22.00
N ASN A 11 -21.69 3.96 22.48
CA ASN A 11 -23.07 3.90 22.99
C ASN A 11 -24.10 4.54 22.02
N SER A 12 -23.93 4.32 20.72
CA SER A 12 -24.77 4.87 19.64
C SER A 12 -24.75 6.41 19.51
N GLN A 13 -23.78 7.08 20.12
CA GLN A 13 -23.50 8.50 19.93
C GLN A 13 -22.15 8.70 19.24
N VAL A 14 -22.05 9.73 18.42
CA VAL A 14 -20.80 10.13 17.77
C VAL A 14 -19.91 10.79 18.81
N GLU A 15 -18.77 10.17 19.14
CA GLU A 15 -17.78 10.75 20.06
C GLU A 15 -16.67 11.50 19.33
N VAL A 16 -16.31 11.01 18.14
CA VAL A 16 -15.26 11.61 17.31
C VAL A 16 -15.76 11.74 15.87
N THR A 17 -15.62 12.94 15.30
CA THR A 17 -15.79 13.16 13.86
C THR A 17 -14.52 13.75 13.30
N SER A 18 -14.01 13.19 12.22
CA SER A 18 -12.83 13.76 11.54
C SER A 18 -13.08 13.91 10.05
N SER A 19 -12.46 14.93 9.45
CA SER A 19 -12.51 15.22 8.03
C SER A 19 -11.11 15.51 7.49
N TYR A 20 -10.87 15.12 6.24
CA TYR A 20 -9.55 15.19 5.62
C TYR A 20 -9.63 15.86 4.24
N GLN A 21 -8.66 16.71 3.94
CA GLN A 21 -8.55 17.46 2.70
C GLN A 21 -7.30 17.02 1.93
N TYR A 22 -7.42 16.91 0.61
CA TYR A 22 -6.35 16.44 -0.27
C TYR A 22 -6.15 17.38 -1.45
N ASP A 23 -4.91 17.49 -1.94
CA ASP A 23 -4.62 18.14 -3.21
C ASP A 23 -4.87 17.22 -4.41
N SER A 24 -4.69 17.75 -5.62
CA SER A 24 -4.88 17.01 -6.88
C SER A 24 -3.88 15.86 -7.07
N LEU A 25 -2.76 15.87 -6.33
CA LEU A 25 -1.78 14.80 -6.31
C LEU A 25 -2.15 13.72 -5.28
N GLY A 26 -3.18 13.97 -4.48
CA GLY A 26 -3.71 13.07 -3.47
C GLY A 26 -2.94 13.09 -2.15
N ARG A 27 -2.12 14.12 -1.92
CA ARG A 27 -1.46 14.33 -0.61
C ARG A 27 -2.44 15.01 0.32
N ARG A 28 -2.49 14.58 1.59
CA ARG A 28 -3.34 15.22 2.59
C ARG A 28 -2.79 16.59 2.93
N VAL A 29 -3.56 17.64 2.70
CA VAL A 29 -3.19 19.04 2.97
C VAL A 29 -3.83 19.60 4.23
N GLY A 30 -4.84 18.92 4.76
CA GLY A 30 -5.47 19.31 6.02
C GLY A 30 -6.25 18.18 6.67
N LYS A 31 -6.40 18.28 7.99
CA LYS A 31 -7.34 17.50 8.79
C LYS A 31 -7.99 18.36 9.86
N GLN A 32 -9.23 18.01 10.20
CA GLN A 32 -9.96 18.55 11.33
C GLN A 32 -10.65 17.40 12.05
N SER A 33 -10.49 17.33 13.36
CA SER A 33 -11.07 16.31 14.22
C SER A 33 -11.78 16.97 15.40
N ASP A 34 -13.04 16.61 15.63
CA ASP A 34 -13.81 16.99 16.80
C ASP A 34 -13.85 15.77 17.73
N ILE A 35 -13.08 15.80 18.82
CA ILE A 35 -12.92 14.73 19.79
C ILE A 35 -13.49 15.21 21.12
N GLN A 36 -14.59 14.61 21.59
CA GLN A 36 -15.22 14.96 22.88
C GLN A 36 -15.49 16.48 23.06
N GLY A 37 -15.84 17.17 21.97
CA GLY A 37 -16.12 18.60 21.95
C GLY A 37 -14.89 19.52 21.82
N GLN A 38 -13.68 18.96 21.71
CA GLN A 38 -12.48 19.71 21.35
C GLN A 38 -12.17 19.54 19.86
N THR A 39 -11.95 20.67 19.18
CA THR A 39 -11.58 20.69 17.77
C THR A 39 -10.05 20.76 17.64
N ASP A 40 -9.45 19.73 17.06
CA ASP A 40 -8.07 19.75 16.58
C ASP A 40 -8.04 20.03 15.06
N GLN A 41 -7.10 20.87 14.64
CA GLN A 41 -6.91 21.22 13.23
C GLN A 41 -5.42 21.21 12.89
N LYS A 42 -5.08 20.51 11.80
CA LYS A 42 -3.73 20.50 11.25
C LYS A 42 -3.73 20.72 9.74
N ARG A 43 -2.75 21.48 9.25
CA ARG A 43 -2.40 21.60 7.84
C ARG A 43 -1.06 20.95 7.57
N PHE A 44 -0.86 20.48 6.34
CA PHE A 44 0.35 19.78 5.96
C PHE A 44 0.95 20.39 4.70
N LEU A 45 2.27 20.63 4.74
CA LEU A 45 3.06 21.04 3.57
C LEU A 45 3.96 19.89 3.14
N TRP A 46 4.24 19.82 1.84
CA TRP A 46 4.89 18.69 1.21
C TRP A 46 6.06 19.11 0.31
N GLN A 47 7.16 18.37 0.40
CA GLN A 47 8.26 18.40 -0.57
C GLN A 47 8.15 17.15 -1.45
N GLY A 48 7.64 17.28 -2.67
CA GLY A 48 7.29 16.12 -3.49
C GLY A 48 6.22 15.26 -2.80
N LEU A 49 6.52 13.97 -2.57
CA LEU A 49 5.67 13.04 -1.82
C LEU A 49 6.12 12.86 -0.35
N ARG A 50 6.99 13.73 0.18
CA ARG A 50 7.47 13.68 1.57
C ARG A 50 6.87 14.83 2.37
N MET A 51 6.24 14.51 3.51
CA MET A 51 5.62 15.51 4.38
C MET A 51 6.74 16.40 4.96
N LEU A 52 6.72 17.68 4.61
CA LEU A 52 7.74 18.64 5.02
C LEU A 52 7.38 19.27 6.36
N ARG A 53 6.10 19.58 6.59
CA ARG A 53 5.67 20.32 7.76
C ARG A 53 4.24 19.97 8.15
N GLU A 54 3.97 19.98 9.45
CA GLU A 54 2.60 20.10 9.98
C GLU A 54 2.44 21.44 10.73
N GLU A 55 1.25 22.03 10.62
CA GLU A 55 0.92 23.31 11.23
C GLU A 55 -0.43 23.22 11.94
N SER A 56 -0.45 23.48 13.25
CA SER A 56 -1.64 23.77 14.04
C SER A 56 -1.76 25.28 14.27
N PRO A 57 -2.88 25.79 14.82
CA PRO A 57 -3.02 27.22 15.13
C PRO A 57 -1.94 27.78 16.07
N GLU A 58 -1.33 26.93 16.90
CA GLU A 58 -0.39 27.33 17.96
C GLU A 58 1.06 26.88 17.71
N GLN A 59 1.29 25.92 16.80
CA GLN A 59 2.62 25.41 16.52
C GLN A 59 2.82 24.99 15.06
N SER A 60 4.00 25.27 14.53
CA SER A 60 4.52 24.75 13.26
C SER A 60 5.65 23.79 13.54
N SER A 61 5.66 22.63 12.88
CA SER A 61 6.65 21.57 13.07
C SER A 61 7.23 21.15 11.73
N LEU A 62 8.48 21.55 11.46
CA LEU A 62 9.22 21.26 10.24
C LEU A 62 10.03 19.97 10.41
N TYR A 63 9.86 19.01 9.50
CA TYR A 63 10.56 17.73 9.51
C TYR A 63 11.77 17.76 8.56
N LEU A 64 12.93 17.37 9.08
CA LEU A 64 14.17 17.16 8.35
C LEU A 64 14.42 15.66 8.25
N TYR A 65 14.81 15.19 7.07
CA TYR A 65 15.00 13.78 6.76
C TYR A 65 16.41 13.52 6.27
N GLU A 66 16.87 12.28 6.40
CA GLU A 66 18.12 11.88 5.78
C GLU A 66 18.07 12.06 4.24
N PRO A 67 19.22 12.32 3.60
CA PRO A 67 19.26 12.49 2.15
C PRO A 67 18.67 11.30 1.40
N GLY A 68 17.70 11.58 0.54
CA GLY A 68 17.09 10.58 -0.34
C GLY A 68 16.10 9.61 0.33
N SER A 69 15.89 9.66 1.64
CA SER A 69 15.01 8.73 2.37
C SER A 69 13.78 9.39 3.00
N TYR A 70 12.97 8.60 3.69
CA TYR A 70 11.86 9.05 4.54
C TYR A 70 12.18 8.88 6.04
N ALA A 71 13.40 8.48 6.38
CA ALA A 71 13.84 8.38 7.77
C ALA A 71 14.02 9.80 8.33
N PRO A 72 13.33 10.15 9.42
CA PRO A 72 13.44 11.48 10.00
C PRO A 72 14.76 11.61 10.74
N LEU A 73 15.38 12.78 10.60
CA LEU A 73 16.67 13.13 11.19
C LEU A 73 16.49 14.13 12.35
N ALA A 74 15.72 15.18 12.11
CA ALA A 74 15.43 16.22 13.10
C ALA A 74 14.07 16.85 12.87
N ARG A 75 13.55 17.53 13.88
CA ARG A 75 12.32 18.33 13.84
C ARG A 75 12.60 19.71 14.42
N VAL A 76 12.07 20.74 13.77
CA VAL A 76 12.17 22.12 14.24
C VAL A 76 10.77 22.63 14.52
N ASP A 77 10.49 22.90 15.79
CA ASP A 77 9.22 23.41 16.27
C ASP A 77 9.29 24.91 16.49
N GLN A 78 8.30 25.60 15.93
CA GLN A 78 8.07 27.02 16.12
C GLN A 78 6.70 27.20 16.77
N LYS A 79 6.69 27.59 18.04
CA LYS A 79 5.47 27.90 18.77
C LYS A 79 5.09 29.36 18.60
N LYS A 80 3.79 29.63 18.52
CA LYS A 80 3.26 30.97 18.36
C LYS A 80 3.59 31.82 19.59
N GLY A 81 4.22 32.97 19.36
CA GLY A 81 4.63 33.89 20.42
C GLY A 81 6.01 33.61 21.03
N GLU A 82 6.65 32.49 20.67
CA GLU A 82 8.04 32.22 21.03
C GLU A 82 8.98 32.77 19.96
N THR A 83 10.10 33.37 20.38
CA THR A 83 11.10 33.97 19.47
C THR A 83 12.10 32.94 18.96
N GLU A 84 12.34 31.88 19.73
CA GLU A 84 13.32 30.85 19.43
C GLU A 84 12.60 29.56 19.01
N ASN A 85 13.21 28.82 18.09
CA ASN A 85 12.69 27.52 17.68
C ASN A 85 13.28 26.43 18.59
N THR A 86 12.49 25.43 18.91
CA THR A 86 13.00 24.23 19.59
C THR A 86 13.40 23.18 18.54
N ILE A 87 14.56 22.55 18.72
CA ILE A 87 15.06 21.52 17.81
C ILE A 87 15.06 20.19 18.54
N TYR A 88 14.57 19.16 17.87
CA TYR A 88 14.58 17.79 18.34
C TYR A 88 15.30 16.88 17.35
N TYR A 89 15.97 15.85 17.86
CA TYR A 89 16.74 14.89 17.08
C TYR A 89 16.11 13.51 17.18
N TYR A 90 15.93 12.83 16.04
CA TYR A 90 15.38 11.49 15.99
C TYR A 90 16.47 10.43 16.11
N HIS A 91 16.17 9.38 16.88
CA HIS A 91 16.95 8.16 16.91
C HIS A 91 16.08 7.03 16.36
N THR A 92 16.53 6.42 15.27
CA THR A 92 15.72 5.49 14.49
C THR A 92 16.28 4.06 14.48
N ASP A 93 15.44 3.09 14.17
CA ASP A 93 15.86 1.70 13.90
C ASP A 93 16.47 1.54 12.49
N GLN A 94 16.84 0.31 12.12
CA GLN A 94 17.47 0.00 10.83
C GLN A 94 16.59 0.28 9.59
N ILE A 95 15.29 0.52 9.77
CA ILE A 95 14.38 0.90 8.68
C ILE A 95 13.89 2.34 8.83
N GLY A 96 14.49 3.16 9.71
CA GLY A 96 14.15 4.56 9.87
C GLY A 96 12.90 4.81 10.72
N THR A 97 12.45 3.82 11.51
CA THR A 97 11.34 4.01 12.47
C THR A 97 11.84 4.80 13.67
N PRO A 98 11.21 5.93 14.05
CA PRO A 98 11.55 6.65 15.28
C PRO A 98 11.37 5.76 16.50
N LEU A 99 12.45 5.55 17.27
CA LEU A 99 12.41 4.86 18.56
C LEU A 99 12.43 5.87 19.71
N GLU A 100 13.23 6.93 19.55
CA GLU A 100 13.45 7.98 20.54
C GLU A 100 13.58 9.34 19.86
N MET A 101 13.32 10.40 20.64
CA MET A 101 13.56 11.78 20.25
C MET A 101 14.18 12.53 21.43
N THR A 102 15.24 13.30 21.17
CA THR A 102 15.94 14.09 22.19
C THR A 102 15.87 15.59 21.89
N ASP A 103 15.95 16.42 22.93
CA ASP A 103 16.15 17.87 22.81
C ASP A 103 17.62 18.21 22.46
N ALA A 104 17.96 19.50 22.46
CA ALA A 104 19.30 19.99 22.15
C ALA A 104 20.34 19.66 23.24
N GLU A 105 19.89 19.47 24.47
CA GLU A 105 20.69 19.10 25.63
C GLU A 105 20.91 17.59 25.75
N GLY A 106 20.18 16.79 24.96
CA GLY A 106 20.27 15.34 24.91
C GLY A 106 19.29 14.62 25.84
N HIS A 107 18.32 15.31 26.44
CA HIS A 107 17.27 14.67 27.22
C HIS A 107 16.26 13.99 26.29
N ILE A 108 15.83 12.78 26.67
CA ILE A 108 14.80 12.05 25.95
C ILE A 108 13.45 12.72 26.24
N VAL A 109 12.81 13.26 25.21
CA VAL A 109 11.49 13.93 25.28
C VAL A 109 10.36 13.07 24.71
N TRP A 110 10.71 12.01 23.97
CA TRP A 110 9.76 11.03 23.46
C TRP A 110 10.47 9.68 23.25
N GLN A 111 9.83 8.58 23.62
CA GLN A 111 10.37 7.23 23.42
C GLN A 111 9.24 6.20 23.34
N ALA A 112 9.31 5.29 22.36
CA ALA A 112 8.32 4.26 22.14
C ALA A 112 8.93 2.87 21.91
N LYS A 113 8.19 1.83 22.29
CA LYS A 113 8.48 0.43 21.95
C LYS A 113 7.40 -0.10 21.02
N TYR A 114 7.84 -0.75 19.95
CA TYR A 114 6.97 -1.20 18.86
C TYR A 114 6.75 -2.71 18.84
N ALA A 115 5.57 -3.12 18.42
CA ALA A 115 5.35 -4.44 17.85
C ALA A 115 5.93 -4.51 16.42
N PRO A 116 6.14 -5.71 15.87
CA PRO A 116 6.75 -5.87 14.54
C PRO A 116 6.05 -5.12 13.40
N TRP A 117 4.75 -4.87 13.52
CA TRP A 117 3.93 -4.20 12.51
C TRP A 117 3.69 -2.71 12.80
N GLY A 118 4.52 -2.09 13.64
CA GLY A 118 4.51 -0.64 13.84
C GLY A 118 3.50 -0.15 14.88
N LEU A 119 2.77 -1.06 15.55
CA LEU A 119 1.92 -0.71 16.69
C LEU A 119 2.80 -0.32 17.88
N ILE A 120 2.60 0.85 18.46
CA ILE A 120 3.24 1.22 19.73
C ILE A 120 2.65 0.34 20.84
N LYS A 121 3.47 -0.53 21.43
CA LYS A 121 3.11 -1.37 22.59
C LYS A 121 3.28 -0.63 23.91
N GLN A 122 4.24 0.28 23.95
CA GLN A 122 4.52 1.08 25.13
C GLN A 122 5.07 2.43 24.70
N LEU A 123 4.50 3.51 25.23
CA LEU A 123 5.03 4.85 25.11
C LEU A 123 5.73 5.16 26.43
N VAL A 124 7.06 5.13 26.43
CA VAL A 124 7.89 5.22 27.63
C VAL A 124 8.05 6.67 28.07
N VAL A 125 8.25 7.58 27.11
CA VAL A 125 8.30 9.03 27.32
C VAL A 125 7.41 9.71 26.28
N ASN A 126 6.66 10.73 26.69
CA ASN A 126 5.73 11.47 25.82
C ASN A 126 5.58 12.93 26.27
N GLU A 127 6.69 13.65 26.40
CA GLU A 127 6.68 15.06 26.76
C GLU A 127 6.33 15.95 25.55
N VAL A 128 6.71 15.48 24.35
CA VAL A 128 6.41 16.14 23.07
C VAL A 128 5.62 15.18 22.19
N GLU A 129 4.55 15.69 21.56
CA GLU A 129 3.77 14.89 20.60
C GLU A 129 4.63 14.53 19.40
N GLN A 130 4.67 13.25 19.04
CA GLN A 130 5.35 12.76 17.85
C GLN A 130 4.40 11.81 17.10
N ASN A 131 4.18 12.09 15.81
CA ASN A 131 3.25 11.33 14.98
C ASN A 131 3.90 10.54 13.83
N LEU A 132 5.18 10.71 13.51
CA LEU A 132 5.80 9.89 12.46
C LEU A 132 5.94 8.44 12.92
N ARG A 133 5.69 7.48 12.04
CA ARG A 133 5.76 6.04 12.31
C ARG A 133 6.80 5.39 11.38
N PHE A 134 6.49 4.25 10.76
CA PHE A 134 7.33 3.76 9.67
C PHE A 134 7.54 4.85 8.60
N GLN A 135 8.60 4.74 7.82
CA GLN A 135 8.92 5.68 6.75
C GLN A 135 7.66 6.02 5.91
N GLY A 136 7.34 7.31 5.80
CA GLY A 136 6.17 7.82 5.07
C GLY A 136 4.84 7.83 5.83
N GLN A 137 4.79 7.28 7.04
CA GLN A 137 3.57 7.17 7.85
C GLN A 137 3.43 8.28 8.89
N TYR A 138 2.19 8.74 9.06
CA TYR A 138 1.77 9.70 10.07
C TYR A 138 0.60 9.12 10.89
N PHE A 139 0.72 9.11 12.21
CA PHE A 139 -0.30 8.60 13.13
C PHE A 139 -1.46 9.59 13.31
N ASP A 140 -2.68 9.10 13.08
CA ASP A 140 -3.91 9.82 13.33
C ASP A 140 -4.56 9.30 14.62
N VAL A 141 -4.37 10.04 15.71
CA VAL A 141 -4.90 9.69 17.04
C VAL A 141 -6.41 9.49 17.03
N GLU A 142 -7.14 10.21 16.19
CA GLU A 142 -8.60 10.13 16.04
C GLU A 142 -9.12 8.75 15.57
N THR A 143 -8.27 7.97 14.90
CA THR A 143 -8.65 6.69 14.30
C THR A 143 -7.75 5.53 14.74
N GLY A 144 -6.57 5.83 15.29
CA GLY A 144 -5.52 4.84 15.53
C GLY A 144 -4.78 4.40 14.25
N LEU A 145 -5.21 4.88 13.08
CA LEU A 145 -4.63 4.50 11.80
C LEU A 145 -3.38 5.35 11.50
N HIS A 146 -2.54 4.80 10.63
CA HIS A 146 -1.39 5.49 10.08
C HIS A 146 -1.73 5.97 8.67
N TYR A 147 -1.83 7.28 8.47
CA TYR A 147 -1.88 7.87 7.14
C TYR A 147 -0.56 7.62 6.42
N ASN A 148 -0.61 6.90 5.30
CA ASN A 148 0.54 6.52 4.49
C ASN A 148 0.35 6.98 3.04
N THR A 149 0.44 8.30 2.83
CA THR A 149 0.31 9.03 1.55
C THR A 149 -0.90 8.63 0.68
N PHE A 150 -0.85 7.48 0.00
CA PHE A 150 -1.90 6.95 -0.87
C PHE A 150 -2.93 6.06 -0.16
N ARG A 151 -2.60 5.52 1.01
CA ARG A 151 -3.44 4.57 1.77
C ARG A 151 -3.45 4.87 3.27
N TYR A 152 -4.33 4.20 3.99
CA TYR A 152 -4.36 4.16 5.45
C TYR A 152 -3.96 2.77 5.93
N TYR A 153 -2.99 2.72 6.84
CA TYR A 153 -2.42 1.50 7.40
C TYR A 153 -2.93 1.28 8.81
N ASP A 154 -3.35 0.06 9.10
CA ASP A 154 -3.76 -0.37 10.43
C ASP A 154 -2.60 -1.18 11.05
N PRO A 155 -1.92 -0.64 12.07
CA PRO A 155 -0.80 -1.30 12.72
C PRO A 155 -1.22 -2.48 13.61
N GLU A 156 -2.48 -2.60 14.02
CA GLU A 156 -2.95 -3.72 14.85
C GLU A 156 -2.99 -5.02 14.06
N ILE A 157 -3.44 -4.95 12.80
CA ILE A 157 -3.52 -6.09 11.89
C ILE A 157 -2.37 -6.15 10.87
N GLY A 158 -1.56 -5.11 10.79
CA GLY A 158 -0.36 -5.05 9.95
C GLY A 158 -0.63 -4.89 8.45
N ARG A 159 -1.71 -4.19 8.06
CA ARG A 159 -2.18 -4.12 6.66
C ARG A 159 -2.81 -2.77 6.32
N PHE A 160 -2.94 -2.48 5.03
CA PHE A 160 -3.75 -1.35 4.58
C PHE A 160 -5.24 -1.66 4.72
N ILE A 161 -6.06 -0.66 5.04
CA ILE A 161 -7.52 -0.78 5.13
C ILE A 161 -8.22 -0.59 3.78
N THR A 162 -7.50 -0.07 2.78
CA THR A 162 -7.98 0.08 1.39
C THR A 162 -7.09 -0.70 0.43
N GLN A 163 -7.69 -1.15 -0.68
CA GLN A 163 -6.92 -1.79 -1.76
C GLN A 163 -5.91 -0.84 -2.38
N ASP A 164 -4.82 -1.41 -2.88
CA ASP A 164 -3.79 -0.71 -3.62
C ASP A 164 -4.37 0.07 -4.81
N PRO A 165 -4.22 1.42 -4.86
CA PRO A 165 -4.66 2.21 -6.00
C PRO A 165 -4.02 1.78 -7.33
N ILE A 166 -2.76 1.30 -7.31
CA ILE A 166 -2.08 0.78 -8.51
C ILE A 166 -2.38 -0.70 -8.77
N GLY A 167 -3.23 -1.31 -7.94
CA GLY A 167 -3.81 -2.61 -8.18
C GLY A 167 -2.75 -3.72 -8.22
N LEU A 168 -2.84 -4.64 -9.18
CA LEU A 168 -1.93 -5.80 -9.26
C LEU A 168 -0.50 -5.40 -9.64
N SER A 169 -0.30 -4.15 -10.03
CA SER A 169 1.04 -3.59 -10.24
C SER A 169 1.80 -3.42 -8.92
N GLY A 170 1.08 -3.21 -7.80
CA GLY A 170 1.65 -3.15 -6.45
C GLY A 170 1.84 -4.51 -5.79
N GLY A 171 1.25 -5.55 -6.38
CA GLY A 171 1.32 -6.93 -5.90
C GLY A 171 -0.03 -7.64 -5.97
N ASP A 172 0.01 -8.94 -5.75
CA ASP A 172 -1.11 -9.85 -5.77
C ASP A 172 -1.99 -9.77 -4.50
N ASN A 173 -1.43 -9.29 -3.38
CA ASN A 173 -2.17 -8.92 -2.18
C ASN A 173 -2.30 -7.39 -2.06
N LEU A 174 -3.49 -6.89 -2.39
CA LEU A 174 -3.79 -5.45 -2.51
C LEU A 174 -3.84 -4.70 -1.17
N TYR A 175 -3.83 -5.43 -0.05
CA TYR A 175 -3.85 -4.87 1.30
C TYR A 175 -2.51 -5.04 2.02
N LEU A 176 -1.50 -5.63 1.36
CA LEU A 176 -0.20 -5.89 1.97
C LEU A 176 0.56 -4.57 2.15
N TYR A 177 1.17 -4.37 3.33
CA TYR A 177 2.14 -3.30 3.55
C TYR A 177 3.48 -3.64 2.89
N ALA A 178 4.16 -4.64 3.41
CA ALA A 178 5.40 -5.17 2.87
C ALA A 178 5.55 -6.66 3.22
N PRO A 179 6.35 -7.44 2.46
CA PRO A 179 6.58 -8.85 2.77
C PRO A 179 7.25 -9.07 4.14
N ASN A 180 8.17 -8.18 4.54
CA ASN A 180 8.85 -8.23 5.83
C ASN A 180 9.10 -6.81 6.37
N PRO A 181 8.42 -6.38 7.45
CA PRO A 181 8.53 -5.03 7.98
C PRO A 181 9.90 -4.74 8.65
N TYR A 182 10.76 -5.74 8.84
CA TYR A 182 12.11 -5.52 9.42
C TYR A 182 13.15 -5.02 8.41
N GLY A 183 12.89 -5.14 7.11
CA GLY A 183 13.85 -4.76 6.07
C GLY A 183 13.21 -4.12 4.83
N TRP A 184 11.89 -3.96 4.83
CA TRP A 184 11.13 -3.39 3.73
C TRP A 184 10.21 -2.30 4.24
N VAL A 185 10.06 -1.25 3.42
CA VAL A 185 9.21 -0.11 3.70
C VAL A 185 8.34 0.20 2.47
N ASP A 186 7.15 0.74 2.67
CA ASP A 186 6.29 1.30 1.61
C ASP A 186 5.95 2.76 1.97
N PRO A 187 6.83 3.73 1.65
CA PRO A 187 6.67 5.13 2.08
C PRO A 187 5.51 5.87 1.43
N TRP A 188 4.98 5.31 0.35
CA TRP A 188 3.89 5.91 -0.41
C TRP A 188 2.57 5.18 -0.16
N GLY A 189 2.61 3.95 0.34
CA GLY A 189 1.46 3.09 0.32
C GLY A 189 1.09 2.71 -1.11
N LEU A 190 2.06 2.37 -1.96
CA LEU A 190 1.83 1.89 -3.34
C LEU A 190 2.70 0.68 -3.69
N CYS A 191 3.96 0.67 -3.24
CA CYS A 191 4.87 -0.44 -3.50
C CYS A 191 5.96 -0.45 -2.43
N ASN A 192 6.21 -1.64 -1.90
CA ASN A 192 7.32 -1.83 -0.98
C ASN A 192 8.67 -1.75 -1.72
N SER A 193 9.68 -1.28 -1.00
CA SER A 193 11.08 -1.25 -1.40
C SER A 193 11.94 -1.74 -0.24
N SER A 194 13.11 -2.33 -0.54
CA SER A 194 14.11 -2.58 0.49
C SER A 194 14.54 -1.25 1.13
N SER A 195 14.82 -1.24 2.43
CA SER A 195 15.09 -0.02 3.22
C SER A 195 16.16 0.92 2.62
N GLY A 196 17.08 0.44 1.78
CA GLY A 196 18.08 1.25 1.06
C GLY A 196 17.67 1.79 -0.32
N GLY A 197 16.42 1.60 -0.76
CA GLY A 197 15.97 1.90 -2.13
C GLY A 197 14.78 2.86 -2.26
N ALA A 198 14.21 3.33 -1.14
CA ALA A 198 13.11 4.28 -1.15
C ALA A 198 13.59 5.70 -1.54
N THR A 199 13.74 5.98 -2.82
CA THR A 199 14.15 7.31 -3.30
C THR A 199 12.98 8.30 -3.27
N ALA A 200 13.13 9.40 -2.53
CA ALA A 200 12.13 10.48 -2.47
C ALA A 200 11.91 11.25 -3.80
N THR A 201 12.62 10.88 -4.88
CA THR A 201 12.74 11.64 -6.14
C THR A 201 12.04 11.02 -7.34
N GLU A 202 11.31 9.92 -7.19
CA GLU A 202 10.59 9.32 -8.31
C GLU A 202 9.45 10.27 -8.80
N PRO A 203 9.36 10.56 -10.11
CA PRO A 203 8.38 11.51 -10.64
C PRO A 203 6.96 11.03 -10.37
N LEU A 204 6.09 11.94 -9.91
CA LEU A 204 4.67 11.66 -9.71
C LEU A 204 4.04 11.15 -11.00
N LYS A 205 3.79 9.83 -11.08
CA LYS A 205 2.88 9.27 -12.07
C LYS A 205 1.46 9.47 -11.57
N ALA A 206 0.58 9.95 -12.45
CA ALA A 206 -0.85 9.98 -12.17
C ALA A 206 -1.32 8.57 -11.77
N LEU A 207 -2.15 8.47 -10.72
CA LEU A 207 -2.74 7.21 -10.33
C LEU A 207 -3.58 6.64 -11.49
N PRO A 208 -3.57 5.33 -11.72
CA PRO A 208 -4.40 4.71 -12.74
C PRO A 208 -5.89 4.89 -12.41
N ALA A 209 -6.74 4.83 -13.45
CA ALA A 209 -8.19 4.91 -13.30
C ALA A 209 -8.72 3.80 -12.38
N PRO A 210 -9.76 4.03 -11.56
CA PRO A 210 -10.28 3.00 -10.64
C PRO A 210 -10.71 1.74 -11.39
N ARG A 211 -10.65 0.58 -10.72
CA ARG A 211 -11.12 -0.67 -11.30
C ARG A 211 -12.64 -0.68 -11.41
N GLN A 212 -13.15 -1.32 -12.46
CA GLN A 212 -14.58 -1.56 -12.63
C GLN A 212 -15.07 -2.70 -11.72
N ILE A 213 -14.18 -3.64 -11.39
CA ILE A 213 -14.46 -4.75 -10.46
C ILE A 213 -13.28 -4.88 -9.50
N GLU A 214 -13.59 -4.95 -8.20
CA GLU A 214 -12.60 -5.26 -7.17
C GLU A 214 -12.31 -6.77 -7.17
N ALA A 215 -11.09 -7.14 -7.54
CA ALA A 215 -10.65 -8.53 -7.61
C ALA A 215 -9.17 -8.69 -7.24
N SER A 216 -8.83 -9.79 -6.58
CA SER A 216 -7.46 -10.15 -6.19
C SER A 216 -7.15 -11.61 -6.52
N TRP A 217 -5.86 -11.97 -6.57
CA TRP A 217 -5.47 -13.36 -6.75
C TRP A 217 -5.79 -14.16 -5.47
N GLY A 218 -6.44 -15.30 -5.64
CA GLY A 218 -6.71 -16.20 -4.51
C GLY A 218 -5.42 -16.85 -4.00
N SER A 219 -5.27 -16.91 -2.68
CA SER A 219 -4.23 -17.74 -2.04
C SER A 219 -4.66 -19.22 -2.08
N ASN A 220 -3.72 -20.11 -2.43
CA ASN A 220 -3.82 -21.56 -2.22
C ASN A 220 -5.14 -22.22 -2.66
N THR A 221 -5.67 -21.85 -3.81
CA THR A 221 -7.01 -22.28 -4.28
C THR A 221 -6.97 -23.50 -5.19
N TYR A 222 -5.79 -23.84 -5.73
CA TYR A 222 -5.64 -24.87 -6.76
C TYR A 222 -4.78 -26.02 -6.27
N LYS A 223 -5.23 -27.28 -6.43
CA LYS A 223 -4.39 -28.45 -6.15
C LYS A 223 -3.40 -28.66 -7.29
N GLN A 224 -2.12 -28.85 -6.95
CA GLN A 224 -1.08 -29.20 -7.92
C GLN A 224 -1.30 -30.65 -8.42
N GLY A 225 -1.55 -30.81 -9.72
CA GLY A 225 -1.47 -32.11 -10.38
C GLY A 225 0.01 -32.48 -10.56
N GLY A 226 0.36 -33.77 -10.40
CA GLY A 226 1.74 -34.26 -10.20
C GLY A 226 2.72 -34.15 -11.38
N LEU A 227 2.87 -32.98 -12.01
CA LEU A 227 3.76 -32.77 -13.16
C LEU A 227 4.59 -31.46 -13.09
N MET A 228 4.99 -31.02 -11.90
CA MET A 228 5.88 -29.86 -11.74
C MET A 228 7.28 -30.30 -11.32
N THR A 229 8.17 -30.48 -12.29
CA THR A 229 9.62 -30.40 -12.09
C THR A 229 10.12 -29.17 -12.83
N GLY A 230 10.30 -28.02 -12.14
CA GLY A 230 11.11 -26.94 -12.70
C GLY A 230 10.66 -25.47 -12.56
N MET A 231 9.69 -25.10 -11.70
CA MET A 231 9.49 -23.68 -11.36
C MET A 231 10.21 -23.34 -10.04
N ALA A 232 11.22 -22.50 -10.16
CA ALA A 232 12.17 -22.14 -9.12
C ALA A 232 11.58 -21.14 -8.12
N ASN A 233 10.73 -21.63 -7.22
CA ASN A 233 10.42 -20.96 -5.96
C ASN A 233 10.27 -22.08 -4.91
N ASN A 234 11.23 -22.15 -4.00
CA ASN A 234 11.46 -23.26 -3.09
C ASN A 234 10.40 -23.36 -1.96
N THR A 235 9.16 -23.76 -2.24
CA THR A 235 8.19 -24.00 -1.14
C THR A 235 7.06 -25.02 -1.35
N SER A 236 6.76 -25.55 -2.54
CA SER A 236 5.65 -26.51 -2.69
C SER A 236 6.12 -27.91 -3.09
N LYS A 237 6.02 -28.84 -2.14
CA LYS A 237 6.10 -30.29 -2.37
C LYS A 237 5.03 -30.72 -3.39
N PRO A 238 5.24 -31.81 -4.14
CA PRO A 238 4.21 -32.41 -4.98
C PRO A 238 2.91 -32.62 -4.19
N GLY A 239 1.80 -32.05 -4.68
CA GLY A 239 0.50 -32.10 -4.00
C GLY A 239 0.16 -30.88 -3.13
N GLY A 240 0.98 -29.81 -3.17
CA GLY A 240 0.69 -28.53 -2.52
C GLY A 240 -0.45 -27.74 -3.18
N LEU A 241 -0.98 -26.75 -2.47
CA LEU A 241 -1.89 -25.76 -3.02
C LEU A 241 -1.09 -24.67 -3.75
N MET A 242 -1.54 -24.28 -4.93
CA MET A 242 -1.01 -23.17 -5.73
C MET A 242 -1.93 -21.96 -5.61
N THR A 243 -1.32 -20.78 -5.68
CA THR A 243 -2.01 -19.49 -5.87
C THR A 243 -2.67 -19.41 -7.24
N GLY A 244 -3.62 -18.48 -7.41
CA GLY A 244 -4.26 -18.26 -8.70
C GLY A 244 -3.27 -17.90 -9.82
N ILE A 245 -2.23 -17.12 -9.51
CA ILE A 245 -1.21 -16.70 -10.48
C ILE A 245 -0.28 -17.85 -10.88
N GLU A 246 0.11 -18.71 -9.92
CA GLU A 246 0.87 -19.93 -10.22
C GLU A 246 0.05 -20.90 -11.07
N HIS A 247 -1.25 -21.04 -10.79
CA HIS A 247 -2.16 -21.83 -11.62
C HIS A 247 -2.24 -21.30 -13.06
N VAL A 248 -2.25 -19.98 -13.25
CA VAL A 248 -2.20 -19.36 -14.59
C VAL A 248 -0.91 -19.73 -15.31
N PHE A 249 0.25 -19.65 -14.65
CA PHE A 249 1.53 -20.02 -15.26
C PHE A 249 1.66 -21.52 -15.53
N TYR A 250 1.11 -22.36 -14.64
CA TYR A 250 1.05 -23.81 -14.82
C TYR A 250 0.27 -24.19 -16.07
N ARG A 251 -0.89 -23.55 -16.29
CA ARG A 251 -1.82 -23.95 -17.36
C ARG A 251 -1.62 -23.19 -18.66
N HIS A 252 -1.36 -21.89 -18.58
CA HIS A 252 -1.33 -20.96 -19.71
C HIS A 252 0.03 -20.28 -19.89
N GLY A 253 1.03 -20.58 -19.04
CA GLY A 253 2.35 -20.00 -19.16
C GLY A 253 3.06 -20.40 -20.48
N PRO A 254 4.14 -19.69 -20.84
CA PRO A 254 4.82 -19.92 -22.13
C PRO A 254 5.36 -21.35 -22.27
N ASN A 255 5.75 -21.96 -21.15
CA ASN A 255 6.30 -23.31 -21.08
C ASN A 255 5.25 -24.36 -20.65
N SER A 256 3.96 -24.03 -20.73
CA SER A 256 2.89 -24.96 -20.36
C SER A 256 2.89 -26.19 -21.28
N GLY A 257 2.88 -27.38 -20.67
CA GLY A 257 2.79 -28.67 -21.36
C GLY A 257 1.37 -29.10 -21.74
N PHE A 258 0.35 -28.30 -21.40
CA PHE A 258 -1.04 -28.65 -21.68
C PHE A 258 -1.39 -28.47 -23.16
N SER A 259 -2.13 -29.43 -23.71
CA SER A 259 -2.77 -29.35 -25.02
C SER A 259 -4.18 -28.74 -24.91
N ASN A 260 -4.69 -28.16 -26.00
CA ASN A 260 -6.01 -27.49 -26.03
C ASN A 260 -6.16 -26.35 -25.02
N THR A 261 -5.09 -25.61 -24.77
CA THR A 261 -5.08 -24.41 -23.92
C THR A 261 -4.37 -23.27 -24.63
N SER A 262 -4.85 -22.04 -24.44
CA SER A 262 -4.11 -20.85 -24.85
C SER A 262 -2.81 -20.70 -24.05
N LYS A 263 -1.82 -20.00 -24.64
CA LYS A 263 -0.49 -19.82 -24.05
C LYS A 263 -0.01 -18.38 -24.18
N PHE A 264 0.56 -17.84 -23.11
CA PHE A 264 1.25 -16.56 -23.15
C PHE A 264 2.52 -16.64 -24.00
N SER A 265 2.90 -15.51 -24.61
CA SER A 265 4.11 -15.40 -25.43
C SER A 265 5.37 -15.78 -24.65
N ALA A 266 6.36 -16.34 -25.34
CA ALA A 266 7.69 -16.62 -24.76
C ALA A 266 8.25 -15.39 -24.04
N GLY A 267 8.83 -15.60 -22.85
CA GLY A 267 9.40 -14.54 -22.00
C GLY A 267 8.39 -13.77 -21.14
N THR A 268 7.08 -14.03 -21.23
CA THR A 268 6.07 -13.39 -20.36
C THR A 268 6.34 -13.70 -18.89
N SER A 269 6.51 -12.67 -18.06
CA SER A 269 6.73 -12.76 -16.62
C SER A 269 5.43 -12.69 -15.81
N VAL A 270 5.48 -13.05 -14.53
CA VAL A 270 4.36 -12.87 -13.59
C VAL A 270 3.89 -11.41 -13.55
N LYS A 271 4.83 -10.47 -13.59
CA LYS A 271 4.55 -9.04 -13.60
C LYS A 271 3.78 -8.62 -14.86
N ASP A 272 4.12 -9.16 -16.02
CA ASP A 272 3.41 -8.87 -17.27
C ASP A 272 1.96 -9.33 -17.19
N VAL A 273 1.71 -10.56 -16.72
CA VAL A 273 0.35 -11.10 -16.55
C VAL A 273 -0.44 -10.26 -15.54
N SER A 274 0.15 -9.93 -14.40
CA SER A 274 -0.48 -9.03 -13.41
C SER A 274 -0.84 -7.68 -14.01
N ASN A 275 0.01 -7.08 -14.85
CA ASN A 275 -0.27 -5.82 -15.54
C ASN A 275 -1.41 -5.95 -16.56
N TYR A 276 -1.45 -7.05 -17.33
CA TYR A 276 -2.54 -7.30 -18.29
C TYR A 276 -3.88 -7.46 -17.58
N VAL A 277 -3.88 -8.19 -16.47
CA VAL A 277 -5.06 -8.40 -15.63
C VAL A 277 -5.51 -7.08 -15.00
N ASP A 278 -4.59 -6.28 -14.47
CA ASP A 278 -4.92 -4.97 -13.90
C ASP A 278 -5.53 -4.02 -14.93
N SER A 279 -4.93 -3.96 -16.13
CA SER A 279 -5.47 -3.17 -17.25
C SER A 279 -6.89 -3.61 -17.62
N ALA A 280 -7.13 -4.92 -17.67
CA ALA A 280 -8.44 -5.46 -17.99
C ALA A 280 -9.48 -5.16 -16.89
N LEU A 281 -9.12 -5.23 -15.61
CA LEU A 281 -10.04 -4.88 -14.51
C LEU A 281 -10.40 -3.38 -14.51
N ARG A 282 -9.56 -2.52 -15.10
CA ARG A 282 -9.82 -1.07 -15.22
C ARG A 282 -10.54 -0.70 -16.52
N TYR A 283 -10.17 -1.32 -17.64
CA TYR A 283 -10.55 -0.85 -18.98
C TYR A 283 -11.23 -1.94 -19.83
N GLY A 284 -11.38 -3.15 -19.31
CA GLY A 284 -12.01 -4.27 -20.00
C GLY A 284 -13.53 -4.17 -20.04
N LYS A 285 -14.12 -4.96 -20.94
CA LYS A 285 -15.57 -5.19 -20.98
C LYS A 285 -15.94 -6.21 -19.91
N VAL A 286 -16.73 -5.79 -18.93
CA VAL A 286 -17.24 -6.63 -17.85
C VAL A 286 -18.57 -7.28 -18.27
N THR A 287 -18.67 -8.60 -18.13
CA THR A 287 -19.90 -9.37 -18.40
C THR A 287 -20.24 -10.26 -17.20
N PRO A 288 -21.46 -10.20 -16.64
CA PRO A 288 -21.89 -11.10 -15.57
C PRO A 288 -21.82 -12.59 -15.99
N ASN A 289 -21.45 -13.46 -15.05
CA ASN A 289 -21.34 -14.91 -15.27
C ASN A 289 -21.82 -15.68 -14.02
N GLY A 290 -23.12 -15.57 -13.74
CA GLY A 290 -23.76 -16.17 -12.57
C GLY A 290 -23.58 -15.37 -11.27
N PRO A 291 -24.14 -15.84 -10.14
CA PRO A 291 -24.08 -15.14 -8.86
C PRO A 291 -22.63 -14.91 -8.40
N GLY A 292 -22.27 -13.63 -8.22
CA GLY A 292 -20.93 -13.20 -7.82
C GLY A 292 -19.83 -13.44 -8.87
N GLY A 293 -20.17 -13.90 -10.08
CA GLY A 293 -19.23 -14.22 -11.15
C GLY A 293 -19.19 -13.17 -12.25
N TYR A 294 -18.00 -12.88 -12.76
CA TYR A 294 -17.77 -11.97 -13.89
C TYR A 294 -16.73 -12.54 -14.85
N VAL A 295 -16.93 -12.27 -16.13
CA VAL A 295 -15.94 -12.41 -17.19
C VAL A 295 -15.50 -11.02 -17.62
N VAL A 296 -14.20 -10.79 -17.67
CA VAL A 296 -13.63 -9.52 -18.16
C VAL A 296 -12.78 -9.81 -19.38
N GLU A 297 -13.05 -9.11 -20.48
CA GLU A 297 -12.28 -9.23 -21.72
C GLU A 297 -11.71 -7.88 -22.10
N HIS A 298 -10.41 -7.84 -22.41
CA HIS A 298 -9.71 -6.59 -22.71
C HIS A 298 -8.66 -6.81 -23.77
N ASN A 299 -8.63 -5.92 -24.78
CA ASN A 299 -7.56 -5.87 -25.75
C ASN A 299 -6.40 -5.04 -25.17
N VAL A 300 -5.28 -5.69 -24.90
CA VAL A 300 -4.07 -5.08 -24.30
C VAL A 300 -3.34 -4.17 -25.30
N GLY A 301 -3.72 -4.20 -26.59
CA GLY A 301 -3.12 -3.36 -27.64
C GLY A 301 -1.79 -3.90 -28.19
N LYS A 302 -1.30 -5.03 -27.67
CA LYS A 302 -0.14 -5.77 -28.17
C LYS A 302 -0.38 -7.28 -28.08
N THR A 303 0.31 -8.06 -28.90
CA THR A 303 0.23 -9.53 -28.84
C THR A 303 0.74 -10.02 -27.49
N ILE A 304 -0.10 -10.79 -26.79
CA ILE A 304 0.20 -11.35 -25.46
C ILE A 304 0.40 -12.86 -25.48
N GLY A 305 0.02 -13.54 -26.56
CA GLY A 305 0.13 -14.99 -26.69
C GLY A 305 -0.67 -15.55 -27.86
N ILE A 306 -1.03 -16.82 -27.75
CA ILE A 306 -1.86 -17.56 -28.70
C ILE A 306 -3.15 -18.03 -28.04
N ASP A 307 -4.24 -18.05 -28.80
CA ASP A 307 -5.52 -18.64 -28.39
C ASP A 307 -5.47 -20.19 -28.39
N VAL A 308 -6.60 -20.83 -28.07
CA VAL A 308 -6.72 -22.30 -28.04
C VAL A 308 -6.53 -22.94 -29.43
N SER A 309 -6.73 -22.17 -30.51
CA SER A 309 -6.54 -22.61 -31.90
C SER A 309 -5.11 -22.37 -32.39
N GLY A 310 -4.24 -21.77 -31.57
CA GLY A 310 -2.86 -21.44 -31.92
C GLY A 310 -2.68 -20.10 -32.63
N LYS A 311 -3.72 -19.26 -32.74
CA LYS A 311 -3.64 -17.97 -33.41
C LYS A 311 -3.19 -16.89 -32.43
N SER A 312 -2.31 -15.99 -32.87
CA SER A 312 -1.87 -14.85 -32.08
C SER A 312 -3.04 -13.97 -31.63
N THR A 313 -3.02 -13.56 -30.37
CA THR A 313 -4.06 -12.72 -29.75
C THR A 313 -3.47 -11.61 -28.88
N SER A 314 -4.21 -10.51 -28.82
CA SER A 314 -3.96 -9.36 -27.93
C SER A 314 -5.02 -9.25 -26.83
N VAL A 315 -5.98 -10.18 -26.81
CA VAL A 315 -7.12 -10.15 -25.88
C VAL A 315 -6.82 -11.05 -24.69
N ILE A 316 -6.91 -10.49 -23.49
CA ILE A 316 -6.92 -11.26 -22.25
C ILE A 316 -8.37 -11.48 -21.82
N LYS A 317 -8.67 -12.69 -21.36
CA LYS A 317 -9.93 -13.04 -20.70
C LYS A 317 -9.65 -13.44 -19.25
N ILE A 318 -10.45 -12.89 -18.34
CA ILE A 318 -10.32 -13.09 -16.90
C ILE A 318 -11.65 -13.60 -16.37
N ASN A 319 -11.58 -14.63 -15.53
CA ASN A 319 -12.74 -15.13 -14.80
C ASN A 319 -12.60 -14.75 -13.33
N VAL A 320 -13.52 -13.92 -12.84
CA VAL A 320 -13.60 -13.47 -11.45
C VAL A 320 -14.83 -14.09 -10.82
N ARG A 321 -14.73 -14.56 -9.57
CA ARG A 321 -15.90 -14.97 -8.77
C ARG A 321 -15.70 -14.58 -7.32
N ASN A 322 -16.72 -13.96 -6.71
CA ASN A 322 -16.69 -13.49 -5.32
C ASN A 322 -15.45 -12.65 -4.98
N GLY A 323 -15.03 -11.76 -5.90
CA GLY A 323 -13.84 -10.93 -5.73
C GLY A 323 -12.50 -11.65 -5.89
N ILE A 324 -12.50 -12.91 -6.31
CA ILE A 324 -11.29 -13.71 -6.53
C ILE A 324 -11.08 -13.97 -8.02
N ILE A 325 -9.87 -13.68 -8.49
CA ILE A 325 -9.40 -14.01 -9.83
C ILE A 325 -9.05 -15.50 -9.87
N HIS A 326 -9.87 -16.28 -10.57
CA HIS A 326 -9.67 -17.72 -10.70
C HIS A 326 -8.69 -18.08 -11.82
N THR A 327 -8.80 -17.39 -12.95
CA THR A 327 -7.89 -17.61 -14.07
C THR A 327 -7.86 -16.40 -14.97
N ALA A 328 -6.75 -16.22 -15.66
CA ALA A 328 -6.56 -15.25 -16.73
C ALA A 328 -5.76 -15.92 -17.85
N PHE A 329 -6.19 -15.73 -19.09
CA PHE A 329 -5.54 -16.38 -20.23
C PHE A 329 -5.74 -15.60 -21.54
N PRO A 330 -4.84 -15.76 -22.53
CA PRO A 330 -5.04 -15.21 -23.87
C PRO A 330 -6.28 -15.83 -24.51
N LYS A 331 -7.18 -15.00 -25.06
CA LYS A 331 -8.44 -15.42 -25.68
C LYS A 331 -8.37 -15.44 -27.19
#